data_AF-A0A0D8HMP7-F1
#
_entry.id   AF-A0A0D8HMP7-F1
#
_cell.length_a   1.000
_cell.length_b   1.000
_cell.length_c   1.000
_cell.angle_alpha   90.00
_cell.angle_beta   90.00
_cell.angle_gamma   90.00
#
_symmetry.space_group_name_H-M   'P 1'
#
loop_
_entity.id
_entity.type
_entity.pdbx_description
1 polymer ?
#
loop_
_entity_poly.entity_id
_entity_poly.type
_entity_poly.pdbx_seq_one_letter_code
_entity_poly.pdbx_strand_id
1 'polypeptide(L)'
;MSSIGRLRDAVTVFNAVVNRFGDDPTPEIHELVVHALMAKAVVLKESSRPRDAVTVFNSVVNRFGNDPTPKIRELVATALLSMGILLGQNGQPEDATAVFNEVDTNFGDDPTPEIHELVVRTMYSRGVTLTLNDQHEDAIAVFNEVVARHGDDPTPEIREVVFDALLSKGTP
;
A
#
# COMPACT_ATOMS: atom_id res chain seq x y z
N MET A 1 -28.41 -10.33 12.97
CA MET A 1 -27.54 -10.34 11.76
C MET A 1 -26.18 -10.88 12.16
N SER A 2 -25.65 -11.88 11.46
CA SER A 2 -24.28 -12.39 11.72
C SER A 2 -23.23 -11.37 11.25
N SER A 3 -22.00 -11.47 11.77
CA SER A 3 -20.87 -10.63 11.32
C SER A 3 -20.70 -10.70 9.79
N ILE A 4 -20.77 -11.91 9.23
CA ILE A 4 -20.70 -12.17 7.78
C ILE A 4 -21.81 -11.46 7.00
N GLY A 5 -23.02 -11.36 7.56
CA GLY A 5 -24.13 -10.63 6.94
C GLY A 5 -23.82 -9.13 6.80
N ARG A 6 -23.29 -8.51 7.87
CA ARG A 6 -22.90 -7.08 7.86
C ARG A 6 -21.78 -6.78 6.87
N LEU A 7 -20.79 -7.68 6.74
CA LEU A 7 -19.69 -7.52 5.79
C LEU A 7 -20.17 -7.59 4.33
N ARG A 8 -21.11 -8.50 4.01
CA ARG A 8 -21.72 -8.57 2.68
C ARG A 8 -22.51 -7.31 2.32
N ASP A 9 -23.29 -6.79 3.25
CA ASP A 9 -24.06 -5.56 3.05
C ASP A 9 -23.13 -4.37 2.81
N ALA A 10 -22.01 -4.28 3.54
CA ALA A 10 -20.99 -3.25 3.33
C ALA A 10 -20.39 -3.31 1.92
N VAL A 11 -20.00 -4.49 1.43
CA VAL A 11 -19.48 -4.65 0.05
C VAL A 11 -20.49 -4.19 -1.00
N THR A 12 -21.79 -4.49 -0.80
CA THR A 12 -22.85 -4.02 -1.70
C THR A 12 -22.95 -2.49 -1.73
N VAL A 13 -22.87 -1.84 -0.57
CA VAL A 13 -22.88 -0.37 -0.48
C VAL A 13 -21.68 0.23 -1.21
N PHE A 14 -20.48 -0.30 -1.00
CA PHE A 14 -19.29 0.19 -1.70
C PHE A 14 -19.38 0.00 -3.22
N ASN A 15 -19.93 -1.12 -3.69
CA ASN A 15 -20.19 -1.33 -5.12
C ASN A 15 -21.16 -0.28 -5.69
N ALA A 16 -22.19 0.11 -4.93
CA ALA A 16 -23.13 1.13 -5.37
C ALA A 16 -22.47 2.51 -5.48
N VAL A 17 -21.57 2.87 -4.56
CA VAL A 17 -20.76 4.10 -4.64
C VAL A 17 -19.91 4.10 -5.90
N VAL A 18 -19.14 3.03 -6.13
CA VAL A 18 -18.24 2.92 -7.29
C VAL A 18 -19.00 2.93 -8.61
N ASN A 19 -20.14 2.25 -8.69
CA ASN A 19 -20.94 2.21 -9.92
C ASN A 19 -21.59 3.57 -10.24
N ARG A 20 -21.90 4.38 -9.23
CA ARG A 20 -22.57 5.66 -9.42
C ARG A 20 -21.60 6.82 -9.64
N PHE A 21 -20.45 6.78 -8.98
CA PHE A 21 -19.53 7.91 -8.89
C PHE A 21 -18.14 7.62 -9.45
N GLY A 22 -17.88 6.39 -9.91
CA GLY A 22 -16.55 5.94 -10.28
C GLY A 22 -15.92 6.63 -11.50
N ASP A 23 -16.73 7.28 -12.34
CA ASP A 23 -16.29 8.05 -13.51
C ASP A 23 -16.60 9.56 -13.37
N ASP A 24 -16.97 10.00 -12.16
CA ASP A 24 -17.25 11.42 -11.90
C ASP A 24 -15.94 12.21 -11.91
N PRO A 25 -15.79 13.28 -12.71
CA PRO A 25 -14.51 13.99 -12.88
C PRO A 25 -14.10 14.87 -11.69
N THR A 26 -14.92 14.93 -10.63
CA THR A 26 -14.70 15.81 -9.48
C THR A 26 -13.66 15.19 -8.53
N PRO A 27 -12.51 15.87 -8.24
CA PRO A 27 -11.46 15.31 -7.39
C PRO A 27 -11.94 14.91 -5.99
N GLU A 28 -12.84 15.68 -5.38
CA GLU A 28 -13.41 15.36 -4.07
C GLU A 28 -14.26 14.07 -4.13
N ILE A 29 -14.89 13.78 -5.27
CA ILE A 29 -15.63 12.55 -5.49
C ILE A 29 -14.67 11.38 -5.74
N HIS A 30 -13.60 11.59 -6.51
CA HIS A 30 -12.54 10.59 -6.66
C HIS A 30 -12.00 10.14 -5.29
N GLU A 31 -11.69 11.08 -4.39
CA GLU A 31 -11.21 10.77 -3.04
C GLU A 31 -12.20 9.86 -2.29
N LEU A 32 -13.50 10.18 -2.32
CA LEU A 32 -14.55 9.38 -1.70
C LEU A 32 -14.66 7.98 -2.33
N VAL A 33 -14.52 7.87 -3.65
CA VAL A 33 -14.55 6.60 -4.36
C VAL A 33 -13.34 5.74 -3.97
N VAL A 34 -12.14 6.32 -3.89
CA VAL A 34 -10.93 5.62 -3.46
C VAL A 34 -11.08 5.11 -2.03
N HIS A 35 -11.57 5.94 -1.10
CA HIS A 35 -11.85 5.50 0.28
C HIS A 35 -12.84 4.32 0.33
N ALA A 36 -13.90 4.36 -0.47
CA ALA A 36 -14.86 3.26 -0.55
C ALA A 36 -14.22 1.96 -1.10
N LEU A 37 -13.35 2.07 -2.11
CA LEU A 37 -12.58 0.94 -2.64
C LEU A 37 -11.62 0.37 -1.59
N MET A 38 -10.87 1.22 -0.88
CA MET A 38 -9.97 0.81 0.20
C MET A 38 -10.72 0.06 1.30
N ALA A 39 -11.85 0.61 1.77
CA ALA A 39 -12.70 -0.04 2.77
C ALA A 39 -13.26 -1.38 2.28
N LYS A 40 -13.67 -1.46 1.01
CA LYS A 40 -14.10 -2.71 0.38
C LYS A 40 -12.99 -3.76 0.36
N ALA A 41 -11.76 -3.38 0.02
CA ALA A 41 -10.62 -4.29 0.00
C ALA A 41 -10.32 -4.86 1.40
N VAL A 42 -10.37 -4.01 2.45
CA VAL A 42 -10.21 -4.45 3.85
C VAL A 42 -11.29 -5.46 4.23
N VAL A 43 -12.56 -5.16 3.95
CA VAL A 43 -13.68 -6.09 4.25
C VAL A 43 -13.53 -7.43 3.51
N LEU A 44 -13.04 -7.41 2.27
CA LEU A 44 -12.78 -8.63 1.50
C LEU A 44 -11.63 -9.45 2.10
N LYS A 45 -10.55 -8.80 2.52
CA LYS A 45 -9.46 -9.45 3.27
C LYS A 45 -9.98 -10.14 4.52
N GLU A 46 -10.73 -9.42 5.36
CA GLU A 46 -11.32 -9.96 6.60
C GLU A 46 -12.31 -11.09 6.36
N SER A 47 -12.96 -11.10 5.19
CA SER A 47 -13.87 -12.16 4.76
C SER A 47 -13.17 -13.36 4.11
N SER A 48 -11.85 -13.49 4.29
CA SER A 48 -11.01 -14.55 3.68
C SER A 48 -11.06 -14.56 2.15
N ARG A 49 -11.18 -13.38 1.52
CA ARG A 49 -11.18 -13.18 0.06
C ARG A 49 -10.01 -12.27 -0.40
N PRO A 50 -8.75 -12.64 -0.12
CA PRO A 50 -7.59 -11.79 -0.39
C PRO A 50 -7.40 -11.49 -1.90
N ARG A 51 -7.69 -12.45 -2.79
CA ARG A 51 -7.61 -12.23 -4.25
C ARG A 51 -8.58 -11.16 -4.75
N ASP A 52 -9.77 -11.09 -4.15
CA ASP A 52 -10.75 -10.07 -4.51
C ASP A 52 -10.33 -8.71 -3.95
N ALA A 53 -9.70 -8.67 -2.77
CA ALA A 53 -9.12 -7.44 -2.22
C ALA A 53 -7.99 -6.90 -3.13
N VAL A 54 -7.08 -7.75 -3.61
CA VAL A 54 -6.04 -7.39 -4.60
C VAL A 54 -6.68 -6.82 -5.87
N THR A 55 -7.76 -7.43 -6.37
CA THR A 55 -8.49 -6.91 -7.53
C THR A 55 -9.05 -5.50 -7.29
N VAL A 56 -9.52 -5.22 -6.06
CA VAL A 56 -10.02 -3.89 -5.69
C VAL A 56 -8.89 -2.87 -5.60
N PHE A 57 -7.73 -3.21 -5.03
CA PHE A 57 -6.56 -2.34 -5.02
C PHE A 57 -6.07 -2.02 -6.43
N ASN A 58 -5.98 -3.02 -7.32
CA ASN A 58 -5.65 -2.80 -8.73
C ASN A 58 -6.65 -1.86 -9.43
N SER A 59 -7.94 -1.89 -9.05
CA SER A 59 -8.92 -0.95 -9.57
C SER A 59 -8.68 0.49 -9.10
N VAL A 60 -8.11 0.71 -7.91
CA VAL A 60 -7.71 2.05 -7.46
C VAL A 60 -6.57 2.56 -8.33
N VAL A 61 -5.51 1.76 -8.49
CA VAL A 61 -4.32 2.11 -9.28
C VAL A 61 -4.68 2.40 -10.73
N ASN A 62 -5.43 1.52 -11.38
CA ASN A 62 -5.79 1.68 -12.79
C ASN A 62 -6.64 2.92 -13.08
N ARG A 63 -7.49 3.34 -12.13
CA ARG A 63 -8.41 4.48 -12.32
C ARG A 63 -7.79 5.80 -11.91
N PHE A 64 -7.04 5.81 -10.81
CA PHE A 64 -6.59 7.02 -10.14
C PHE A 64 -5.07 7.20 -10.13
N GLY A 65 -4.30 6.26 -10.68
CA GLY A 65 -2.84 6.28 -10.63
C GLY A 65 -2.18 7.45 -11.35
N ASN A 66 -2.88 8.10 -12.28
CA ASN A 66 -2.42 9.30 -12.98
C ASN A 66 -3.10 10.58 -12.47
N ASP A 67 -3.86 10.53 -11.38
CA ASP A 67 -4.54 11.71 -10.85
C ASP A 67 -3.51 12.69 -10.26
N PRO A 68 -3.50 13.97 -10.70
CA PRO A 68 -2.51 14.95 -10.24
C PRO A 68 -2.81 15.50 -8.84
N THR A 69 -3.93 15.14 -8.22
CA THR A 69 -4.33 15.64 -6.89
C THR A 69 -3.45 14.97 -5.82
N PRO A 70 -2.68 15.73 -5.00
CA PRO A 70 -1.78 15.15 -4.01
C PRO A 70 -2.46 14.13 -3.08
N LYS A 71 -3.68 14.44 -2.63
CA LYS A 71 -4.42 13.53 -1.75
C LYS A 71 -4.77 12.20 -2.42
N ILE A 72 -5.06 12.22 -3.72
CA ILE A 72 -5.38 10.99 -4.47
C ILE A 72 -4.10 10.19 -4.72
N ARG A 73 -2.98 10.85 -5.03
CA ARG A 73 -1.67 10.18 -5.16
C ARG A 73 -1.26 9.46 -3.86
N GLU A 74 -1.41 10.12 -2.71
CA GLU A 74 -1.20 9.52 -1.39
C GLU A 74 -2.07 8.26 -1.20
N LEU A 75 -3.35 8.33 -1.57
CA LEU A 75 -4.26 7.19 -1.47
C LEU A 75 -3.90 6.04 -2.42
N VAL A 76 -3.45 6.34 -3.64
CA VAL A 76 -2.98 5.32 -4.59
C VAL A 76 -1.72 4.63 -4.06
N ALA A 77 -0.74 5.39 -3.59
CA ALA A 77 0.47 4.82 -2.99
C ALA A 77 0.13 3.98 -1.74
N THR A 78 -0.87 4.39 -0.95
CA THR A 78 -1.36 3.62 0.21
C THR A 78 -2.04 2.32 -0.21
N ALA A 79 -2.79 2.34 -1.33
CA ALA A 79 -3.39 1.16 -1.93
C ALA A 79 -2.32 0.15 -2.38
N LEU A 80 -1.27 0.62 -3.05
CA LEU A 80 -0.14 -0.21 -3.47
C LEU A 80 0.60 -0.81 -2.26
N LEU A 81 0.94 -0.01 -1.25
CA LEU A 81 1.53 -0.52 0.00
C LEU A 81 0.68 -1.63 0.62
N SER A 82 -0.63 -1.38 0.76
CA SER A 82 -1.58 -2.34 1.34
C SER A 82 -1.68 -3.62 0.51
N MET A 83 -1.65 -3.50 -0.82
CA MET A 83 -1.68 -4.62 -1.74
C MET A 83 -0.41 -5.47 -1.65
N GLY A 84 0.78 -4.83 -1.61
CA GLY A 84 2.06 -5.53 -1.45
C GLY A 84 2.11 -6.31 -0.14
N ILE A 85 1.72 -5.69 0.98
CA ILE A 85 1.65 -6.36 2.29
C ILE A 85 0.70 -7.57 2.23
N LEU A 86 -0.47 -7.41 1.59
CA LEU A 86 -1.44 -8.50 1.45
C LEU A 86 -0.86 -9.67 0.64
N LEU A 87 -0.22 -9.40 -0.49
CA LEU A 87 0.43 -10.42 -1.33
C LEU A 87 1.52 -11.16 -0.55
N GLY A 88 2.35 -10.42 0.19
CA GLY A 88 3.40 -10.98 1.05
C GLY A 88 2.86 -11.90 2.15
N GLN A 89 1.79 -11.47 2.84
CA GLN A 89 1.09 -12.27 3.85
C GLN A 89 0.44 -13.54 3.27
N ASN A 90 0.23 -13.56 1.96
CA ASN A 90 -0.39 -14.65 1.22
C ASN A 90 0.62 -15.56 0.51
N GLY A 91 1.92 -15.44 0.81
CA GLY A 91 2.97 -16.29 0.23
C GLY A 91 3.25 -15.97 -1.24
N GLN A 92 3.07 -14.72 -1.66
CA GLN A 92 3.39 -14.22 -2.99
C GLN A 92 4.43 -13.08 -2.90
N PRO A 93 5.65 -13.35 -2.39
CA PRO A 93 6.63 -12.30 -2.13
C PRO A 93 7.19 -11.62 -3.40
N GLU A 94 7.23 -12.32 -4.53
CA GLU A 94 7.66 -11.75 -5.81
C GLU A 94 6.64 -10.73 -6.33
N ASP A 95 5.35 -11.07 -6.29
CA ASP A 95 4.26 -10.16 -6.65
C ASP A 95 4.23 -8.96 -5.69
N ALA A 96 4.41 -9.20 -4.38
CA ALA A 96 4.49 -8.13 -3.39
C ALA A 96 5.66 -7.17 -3.69
N THR A 97 6.83 -7.71 -4.02
CA THR A 97 8.02 -6.94 -4.37
C THR A 97 7.79 -6.09 -5.62
N ALA A 98 7.13 -6.63 -6.64
CA ALA A 98 6.78 -5.86 -7.84
C ALA A 98 5.88 -4.66 -7.50
N VAL A 99 4.89 -4.85 -6.64
CA VAL A 99 3.98 -3.78 -6.18
C VAL A 99 4.72 -2.74 -5.34
N PHE A 100 5.62 -3.15 -4.45
CA PHE A 100 6.42 -2.21 -3.67
C PHE A 100 7.38 -1.39 -4.56
N ASN A 101 7.95 -2.00 -5.60
CA ASN A 101 8.79 -1.30 -6.57
C ASN A 101 8.00 -0.29 -7.41
N GLU A 102 6.72 -0.57 -7.68
CA GLU A 102 5.82 0.38 -8.35
C GLU A 102 5.63 1.65 -7.53
N VAL A 103 5.60 1.55 -6.19
CA VAL A 103 5.54 2.74 -5.32
C VAL A 103 6.78 3.62 -5.48
N ASP A 104 7.97 3.04 -5.41
CA ASP A 104 9.23 3.80 -5.61
C ASP A 104 9.31 4.40 -7.02
N THR A 105 8.90 3.64 -8.04
CA THR A 105 8.93 4.10 -9.44
C THR A 105 7.99 5.28 -9.70
N ASN A 106 6.77 5.23 -9.14
CA ASN A 106 5.74 6.21 -9.45
C ASN A 106 5.74 7.41 -8.49
N PHE A 107 6.25 7.24 -7.26
CA PHE A 107 6.14 8.24 -6.19
C PHE A 107 7.46 8.60 -5.53
N GLY A 108 8.59 7.96 -5.89
CA GLY A 108 9.89 8.18 -5.25
C GLY A 108 10.43 9.61 -5.36
N ASP A 109 10.02 10.36 -6.38
CA ASP A 109 10.38 11.77 -6.60
C ASP A 109 9.23 12.74 -6.23
N ASP A 110 8.15 12.27 -5.58
CA ASP A 110 7.03 13.13 -5.21
C ASP A 110 7.46 14.15 -4.14
N PRO A 111 7.23 15.45 -4.35
CA PRO A 111 7.65 16.48 -3.40
C PRO A 111 6.76 16.55 -2.14
N THR A 112 5.67 15.79 -2.08
CA THR A 112 4.72 15.78 -0.95
C THR A 112 5.32 15.00 0.22
N PRO A 113 5.56 15.63 1.38
CA PRO A 113 6.23 14.97 2.52
C PRO A 113 5.56 13.66 2.96
N GLU A 114 4.23 13.63 2.96
CA GLU A 114 3.44 12.46 3.34
C GLU A 114 3.62 11.28 2.36
N ILE A 115 3.83 11.59 1.07
CA ILE A 115 4.09 10.58 0.04
C ILE A 115 5.54 10.09 0.15
N HIS A 116 6.49 11.00 0.39
CA HIS A 116 7.89 10.63 0.63
C HIS A 116 8.03 9.67 1.83
N GLU A 117 7.41 9.98 2.97
CA GLU A 117 7.35 9.07 4.13
C GLU A 117 6.78 7.69 3.74
N LEU A 118 5.70 7.69 2.98
CA LEU A 118 5.03 6.47 2.52
C LEU A 118 5.92 5.63 1.59
N VAL A 119 6.73 6.25 0.72
CA VAL A 119 7.74 5.56 -0.11
C VAL A 119 8.76 4.86 0.78
N VAL A 120 9.34 5.55 1.76
CA VAL A 120 10.34 4.95 2.67
C VAL A 120 9.73 3.80 3.48
N ARG A 121 8.52 3.98 4.02
CA ARG A 121 7.78 2.92 4.72
C ARG A 121 7.51 1.72 3.80
N THR A 122 7.25 1.97 2.52
CA THR A 122 7.03 0.91 1.53
C THR A 122 8.30 0.11 1.28
N MET A 123 9.45 0.77 1.14
CA MET A 123 10.75 0.09 1.04
C MET A 123 11.04 -0.77 2.27
N TYR A 124 10.79 -0.25 3.48
CA TYR A 124 10.93 -1.04 4.70
C TYR A 124 9.98 -2.25 4.72
N SER A 125 8.71 -2.05 4.33
CA SER A 125 7.70 -3.12 4.26
C SER A 125 8.06 -4.21 3.24
N ARG A 126 8.76 -3.86 2.16
CA ARG A 126 9.36 -4.82 1.22
C ARG A 126 10.39 -5.70 1.92
N GLY A 127 11.31 -5.11 2.68
CA GLY A 127 12.29 -5.86 3.48
C GLY A 127 11.63 -6.79 4.50
N VAL A 128 10.63 -6.30 5.24
CA VAL A 128 9.85 -7.13 6.19
C VAL A 128 9.14 -8.28 5.48
N THR A 129 8.54 -8.03 4.32
CA THR A 129 7.85 -9.06 3.53
C THR A 129 8.81 -10.16 3.07
N LEU A 130 10.01 -9.79 2.62
CA LEU A 130 11.06 -10.73 2.24
C LEU A 130 11.49 -11.58 3.45
N THR A 131 11.71 -10.95 4.62
CA THR A 131 12.02 -11.68 5.87
C THR A 131 10.93 -12.68 6.23
N LEU A 132 9.65 -12.30 6.14
CA LEU A 132 8.52 -13.18 6.45
C LEU A 132 8.36 -14.35 5.48
N ASN A 133 9.00 -14.29 4.31
CA ASN A 133 9.00 -15.33 3.29
C ASN A 133 10.38 -16.00 3.16
N ASP A 134 11.20 -15.96 4.23
CA ASP A 134 12.51 -16.61 4.33
C ASP A 134 13.57 -16.13 3.30
N GLN A 135 13.37 -14.97 2.68
CA GLN A 135 14.29 -14.34 1.71
C GLN A 135 15.24 -13.35 2.42
N HIS A 136 15.99 -13.85 3.41
CA HIS A 136 16.76 -13.02 4.33
C HIS A 136 17.87 -12.18 3.66
N GLU A 137 18.58 -12.72 2.67
CA GLU A 137 19.65 -11.98 1.97
C GLU A 137 19.08 -10.77 1.23
N ASP A 138 17.97 -10.95 0.51
CA ASP A 138 17.26 -9.89 -0.19
C ASP A 138 16.69 -8.86 0.79
N ALA A 139 16.14 -9.32 1.92
CA ALA A 139 15.63 -8.42 2.97
C ALA A 139 16.74 -7.51 3.52
N ILE A 140 17.92 -8.07 3.81
CA ILE A 140 19.08 -7.30 4.28
C ILE A 140 19.52 -6.27 3.23
N ALA A 141 19.51 -6.64 1.94
CA ALA A 141 19.82 -5.69 0.86
C ALA A 141 18.84 -4.51 0.86
N VAL A 142 17.54 -4.77 1.02
CA VAL A 142 16.52 -3.72 1.09
C VAL A 142 16.67 -2.84 2.33
N PHE A 143 16.94 -3.40 3.51
CA PHE A 143 17.17 -2.59 4.71
C PHE A 143 18.44 -1.72 4.60
N ASN A 144 19.50 -2.24 3.98
CA ASN A 144 20.68 -1.44 3.69
C ASN A 144 20.38 -0.30 2.71
N GLU A 145 19.53 -0.54 1.71
CA GLU A 145 19.08 0.49 0.77
C GLU A 145 18.33 1.62 1.49
N VAL A 146 17.39 1.30 2.39
CA VAL A 146 16.66 2.29 3.20
C VAL A 146 17.64 3.16 3.99
N VAL A 147 18.59 2.55 4.68
CA VAL A 147 19.60 3.27 5.47
C VAL A 147 20.50 4.13 4.59
N ALA A 148 20.92 3.62 3.42
CA ALA A 148 21.80 4.34 2.51
C ALA A 148 21.13 5.55 1.85
N ARG A 149 19.85 5.42 1.48
CA ARG A 149 19.09 6.49 0.80
C ARG A 149 18.54 7.54 1.77
N HIS A 150 18.16 7.14 2.98
CA HIS A 150 17.39 7.98 3.90
C HIS A 150 18.05 8.19 5.28
N GLY A 151 19.27 7.69 5.50
CA GLY A 151 19.94 7.72 6.80
C GLY A 151 20.18 9.11 7.39
N ASP A 152 20.32 10.13 6.53
CA ASP A 152 20.53 11.53 6.93
C ASP A 152 19.25 12.38 6.87
N ASP A 153 18.09 11.77 6.57
CA ASP A 153 16.81 12.49 6.51
C ASP A 153 16.43 13.00 7.92
N PRO A 154 16.20 14.32 8.11
CA PRO A 154 15.90 14.88 9.43
C PRO A 154 14.46 14.62 9.87
N THR A 155 13.58 14.14 8.99
CA THR A 155 12.15 13.94 9.25
C THR A 155 11.95 12.86 10.32
N PRO A 156 11.30 13.17 11.46
CA PRO A 156 11.16 12.23 12.58
C PRO A 156 10.61 10.85 12.19
N GLU A 157 9.59 10.84 11.35
CA GLU A 157 8.90 9.64 10.87
C GLU A 157 9.84 8.77 10.00
N ILE A 158 10.66 9.39 9.15
CA ILE A 158 11.64 8.67 8.32
C ILE A 158 12.80 8.15 9.18
N ARG A 159 13.23 8.90 10.20
CA ARG A 159 14.26 8.46 11.14
C ARG A 159 13.83 7.22 11.93
N GLU A 160 12.55 7.10 12.27
CA GLU A 160 11.98 5.90 12.88
C GLU A 160 12.11 4.69 11.93
N VAL A 161 11.72 4.86 10.66
CA VAL A 161 11.85 3.79 9.65
C VAL A 161 13.31 3.36 9.42
N VAL A 162 14.25 4.33 9.39
CA VAL A 162 15.69 4.03 9.28
C VAL A 162 16.18 3.28 10.51
N PHE A 163 15.74 3.66 11.71
CA PHE A 163 16.06 2.95 12.95
C PHE A 163 15.56 1.52 12.90
N ASP A 164 14.31 1.30 12.49
CA ASP A 164 13.74 -0.04 12.34
C ASP A 164 14.50 -0.88 11.31
N ALA A 165 14.90 -0.30 10.18
CA ALA A 165 15.73 -0.98 9.18
C ALA A 165 17.11 -1.40 9.74
N LEU A 166 17.72 -0.57 10.59
CA LEU A 166 18.98 -0.90 11.28
C LEU A 166 18.79 -2.07 12.26
N LEU A 167 17.68 -2.13 12.98
CA LEU A 167 17.36 -3.24 13.87
C LEU A 167 17.11 -4.53 13.07
N SER A 168 16.29 -4.47 12.02
CA SER A 168 15.89 -5.63 11.24
C SER A 168 17.05 -6.31 10.49
N LYS A 169 18.11 -5.57 10.12
CA LYS A 169 19.30 -6.18 9.52
C LYS A 169 20.32 -6.73 10.53
N GLY A 170 20.14 -6.42 11.82
CA GLY A 170 21.02 -6.89 12.90
C GLY A 170 20.55 -8.20 13.56
N THR A 171 19.34 -8.65 13.25
CA THR A 171 18.79 -9.94 13.69
C THR A 171 19.20 -11.06 12.73
N PRO A 172 19.88 -12.12 13.21
CA PRO A 172 20.30 -13.26 12.39
C PRO A 172 19.14 -14.18 11.99
#